data_AF-A0A939GM95-F1
#
_entry.id   AF-A0A939GM95-F1
#
_cell.length_a   1.000
_cell.length_b   1.000
_cell.length_c   1.000
_cell.angle_alpha   90.00
_cell.angle_beta   90.00
_cell.angle_gamma   90.00
#
_symmetry.space_group_name_H-M   'P 1'
#
loop_
_entity.id
_entity.type
_entity.pdbx_description
1 polymer ?
#
loop_
_entity_poly.entity_id
_entity_poly.type
_entity_poly.pdbx_seq_one_letter_code
_entity_poly.pdbx_strand_id
1 'polypeptide(L)' 'MTKSQQKKQKLPGLADEDYYFTEAGFVVFTAAYHTKRGYCCKNGCRHCPYGFKREK' A
#
# COMPACT_ATOMS: atom_id res chain seq x y z
N MET A 1 16.91 -28.21 -8.37
CA MET A 1 16.39 -27.41 -9.50
C MET A 1 16.06 -26.02 -8.99
N THR A 2 17.00 -25.12 -9.24
CA THR A 2 16.97 -23.69 -8.92
C THR A 2 15.92 -22.97 -9.77
N LYS A 3 15.01 -22.22 -9.14
CA LYS A 3 14.33 -21.00 -9.67
C LYS A 3 13.19 -20.58 -8.73
N SER A 4 13.53 -19.93 -7.61
CA SER A 4 12.57 -19.03 -6.95
C SER A 4 12.88 -17.62 -7.43
N GLN A 5 12.40 -17.31 -8.63
CA GLN A 5 12.49 -15.97 -9.19
C GLN A 5 11.61 -15.07 -8.34
N GLN A 6 12.22 -14.41 -7.36
CA GLN A 6 11.63 -13.31 -6.59
C GLN A 6 11.43 -12.15 -7.56
N LYS A 7 10.33 -12.18 -8.28
CA LYS A 7 9.90 -11.10 -9.17
C LYS A 7 9.59 -9.92 -8.24
N LYS A 8 10.44 -8.88 -8.22
CA LYS A 8 10.11 -7.60 -7.59
C LYS A 8 8.91 -7.03 -8.34
N GLN A 9 7.70 -7.29 -7.84
CA GLN A 9 6.46 -6.91 -8.51
C GLN A 9 6.21 -5.43 -8.29
N LYS A 10 6.55 -4.60 -9.28
CA LYS A 10 6.02 -3.24 -9.38
C LYS A 10 4.50 -3.36 -9.53
N LEU A 11 3.71 -2.66 -8.71
CA LEU A 11 2.26 -2.75 -8.78
C LEU A 11 1.79 -2.00 -10.04
N PRO A 12 1.14 -2.67 -11.01
CA PRO A 12 0.67 -2.00 -12.21
C PRO A 12 -0.40 -0.96 -11.84
N GLY A 13 -0.18 0.29 -12.23
CA GLY A 13 -1.13 1.39 -11.99
C GLY A 13 -0.93 2.19 -10.71
N LEU A 14 0.12 1.94 -9.92
CA LEU A 14 0.53 2.83 -8.83
C LEU A 14 1.89 3.46 -9.11
N ALA A 15 2.06 4.70 -8.65
CA ALA A 15 3.35 5.37 -8.66
C ALA A 15 4.20 4.90 -7.47
N ASP A 16 5.51 5.04 -7.58
CA ASP A 16 6.46 4.76 -6.48
C ASP A 16 6.23 5.68 -5.24
N GLU A 17 5.40 6.73 -5.38
CA GLU A 17 4.97 7.64 -4.32
C GLU A 17 3.73 7.12 -3.53
N ASP A 18 2.95 6.23 -4.16
CA ASP A 18 1.71 5.68 -3.61
C ASP A 18 1.97 4.55 -2.63
N TYR A 19 3.13 3.90 -2.73
CA TYR A 19 3.50 2.79 -1.88
C TYR A 19 5.01 2.69 -1.76
N TYR A 20 5.47 2.13 -0.66
CA TYR A 20 6.88 1.80 -0.47
C TYR A 20 7.03 0.35 -0.02
N PHE A 21 8.19 -0.24 -0.30
CA PHE A 21 8.53 -1.57 0.19
C PHE A 21 9.31 -1.45 1.49
N THR A 22 8.95 -2.28 2.46
CA THR A 22 9.74 -2.49 3.68
C THR A 22 10.88 -3.48 3.39
N GLU A 23 11.91 -3.48 4.24
CA GLU A 23 13.03 -4.42 4.14
C GLU A 23 12.58 -5.89 4.23
N ALA A 24 11.46 -6.14 4.91
CA ALA A 24 10.82 -7.44 5.01
C ALA A 24 10.01 -7.83 3.75
N GLY A 25 9.95 -6.97 2.72
CA GLY A 25 9.26 -7.24 1.46
C GLY A 25 7.76 -6.94 1.46
N PHE A 26 7.23 -6.31 2.51
CA PHE A 26 5.83 -5.88 2.54
C PHE A 26 5.63 -4.56 1.79
N VAL A 27 4.50 -4.45 1.09
CA VAL A 27 4.03 -3.22 0.46
C VAL A 27 3.24 -2.41 1.48
N VAL A 28 3.65 -1.16 1.71
CA VAL A 28 2.92 -0.23 2.56
C VAL A 28 2.38 0.89 1.69
N PHE A 29 1.05 1.02 1.68
CA PHE A 29 0.38 2.12 0.99
C PHE A 29 0.46 3.42 1.78
N THR A 30 0.75 4.51 1.06
CA THR A 30 0.82 5.85 1.61
C THR A 30 -0.54 6.54 1.56
N ALA A 31 -0.64 7.72 2.17
CA ALA A 31 -1.84 8.54 2.08
C ALA A 31 -2.17 8.95 0.63
N ALA A 32 -1.15 9.13 -0.22
CA ALA A 32 -1.32 9.49 -1.63
C ALA A 32 -2.15 8.44 -2.39
N TYR A 33 -1.87 7.15 -2.17
CA TYR A 33 -2.67 6.06 -2.73
C TYR A 33 -4.13 6.14 -2.31
N HIS A 34 -4.37 6.35 -1.01
CA HIS A 34 -5.71 6.44 -0.46
C HIS A 34 -6.48 7.68 -0.96
N THR A 35 -5.77 8.78 -1.22
CA THR A 35 -6.34 9.99 -1.83
C THR A 35 -6.69 9.76 -3.30
N LYS A 36 -5.78 9.16 -4.09
CA LYS A 36 -6.03 8.80 -5.50
C LYS A 36 -7.20 7.85 -5.68
N ARG A 37 -7.41 6.96 -4.70
CA ARG A 37 -8.56 6.06 -4.65
C ARG A 37 -9.89 6.80 -4.57
N GLY A 38 -9.92 8.02 -4.04
CA GLY A 38 -11.09 8.90 -4.02
C GLY A 38 -12.21 8.50 -3.05
N TYR A 39 -12.05 7.43 -2.26
CA TYR A 39 -13.03 7.04 -1.24
C TYR A 39 -12.42 6.33 -0.03
N CYS A 40 -13.03 6.54 1.14
CA CYS A 40 -12.68 5.87 2.38
C CYS A 40 -13.21 4.43 2.41
N CYS A 41 -12.32 3.43 2.52
CA CYS A 41 -12.68 2.02 2.67
C CYS A 41 -13.20 1.63 4.05
N LYS A 42 -13.11 2.50 5.06
CA LYS A 42 -13.40 2.17 6.46
C LYS A 42 -12.63 0.95 7.01
N ASN A 43 -11.45 0.66 6.46
CA ASN A 43 -10.61 -0.45 6.93
C ASN A 43 -9.74 -0.09 8.15
N GLY A 44 -9.70 1.19 8.55
CA GLY A 44 -8.85 1.64 9.66
C GLY A 44 -7.36 1.71 9.31
N CYS A 45 -7.03 2.15 8.09
CA CYS A 45 -5.65 2.26 7.61
C CYS A 45 -4.85 3.29 8.42
N ARG A 46 -3.56 2.99 8.70
CA ARG A 46 -2.68 3.90 9.46
C ARG A 46 -2.46 5.26 8.78
N HIS A 47 -2.37 5.26 7.44
CA HIS A 47 -2.19 6.47 6.62
C HIS A 47 -3.51 6.95 5.99
N CYS A 48 -4.64 6.75 6.68
CA CYS A 48 -5.94 7.16 6.14
C CYS A 48 -6.02 8.69 6.00
N PRO A 49 -6.18 9.25 4.78
CA PRO A 49 -6.34 10.69 4.59
C PRO A 49 -7.67 11.20 5.16
N TYR A 50 -8.66 10.32 5.31
CA TYR A 50 -9.97 10.64 5.88
C TYR A 50 -10.01 10.57 7.41
N GLY A 51 -8.89 10.27 8.08
CA GLY A 51 -8.83 10.18 9.54
C GLY A 51 -9.61 8.99 10.15
N PHE A 52 -10.10 8.06 9.32
CA PHE A 52 -10.87 6.92 9.81
C PHE A 52 -9.96 5.92 10.54
N LYS A 53 -10.22 5.72 11.82
CA LYS A 53 -9.58 4.71 12.67
C LYS A 53 -10.64 3.71 13.13
N ARG A 54 -10.34 2.42 13.05
CA ARG A 54 -11.19 1.40 13.69
C ARG A 54 -10.84 1.39 15.18
N GLU A 55 -11.75 1.90 16.00
CA GLU A 55 -11.79 1.50 17.40
C GLU A 55 -12.19 0.04 17.50
N LYS A 56 -11.56 -0.67 18.43
CA LYS A 56 -11.57 -2.13 18.54
C LYS A 56 -12.32 -2.54 19.80
#